data_AF-A0A966NYH2-F1
#
_entry.id   AF-A0A966NYH2-F1
#
_cell.length_a   1.000
_cell.length_b   1.000
_cell.length_c   1.000
_cell.angle_alpha   90.00
_cell.angle_beta   90.00
_cell.angle_gamma   90.00
#
_symmetry.space_group_name_H-M   'P 1'
#
loop_
_entity.id
_entity.type
_entity.pdbx_description
1 polymer ?
#
loop_
_entity_poly.entity_id
_entity_poly.type
_entity_poly.pdbx_seq_one_letter_code
_entity_poly.pdbx_strand_id
1 'polypeptide(L)'
;MTSRRGAAFLVALGIVLAGCTMDSTPSGSADSSVVEAVDTTVAETTDTVVETTIETTTTSTTTTVPKVDFTCVTLLKCQFANLAGVDFSLLKLEFTDFSVADLTGASLVRANLKQTVLIRTNLTNADLTGANLSGANLTGAVIAGANFTNATLTNAVICGIDPTTAVGITDKQLAEAQMFRDKGNRYCP
;
A
#
# COMPACT_ATOMS: atom_id res chain seq x y z
N MET A 1 -34.78 50.54 5.44
CA MET A 1 -33.70 51.05 6.32
C MET A 1 -33.64 50.15 7.54
N THR A 2 -32.42 49.67 7.86
CA THR A 2 -31.94 49.12 9.15
C THR A 2 -32.62 47.87 9.74
N SER A 3 -31.97 46.94 10.45
CA SER A 3 -30.59 46.50 10.69
C SER A 3 -30.66 45.48 11.84
N ARG A 4 -29.66 44.58 11.92
CA ARG A 4 -29.27 43.69 13.05
C ARG A 4 -30.08 42.39 13.21
N ARG A 5 -29.50 41.21 12.87
CA ARG A 5 -28.40 40.44 13.51
C ARG A 5 -28.68 40.03 14.96
N GLY A 6 -28.81 38.72 15.17
CA GLY A 6 -28.37 38.03 16.39
C GLY A 6 -29.33 36.95 16.89
N ALA A 7 -28.95 35.67 16.71
CA ALA A 7 -28.72 34.71 17.80
C ALA A 7 -29.08 33.25 17.43
N ALA A 8 -28.19 32.37 17.89
CA ALA A 8 -28.40 30.97 18.25
C ALA A 8 -28.70 29.97 17.13
N PHE A 9 -27.74 29.06 16.89
CA PHE A 9 -28.08 27.63 16.86
C PHE A 9 -26.91 26.81 17.43
N LEU A 10 -27.14 26.33 18.65
CA LEU A 10 -26.43 25.23 19.29
C LEU A 10 -26.78 23.91 18.56
N VAL A 11 -25.79 23.04 18.46
CA VAL A 11 -25.86 21.57 18.57
C VAL A 11 -26.92 20.83 17.74
N ALA A 12 -26.46 20.08 16.74
CA ALA A 12 -27.09 18.82 16.37
C ALA A 12 -26.00 17.81 15.90
N LEU A 13 -25.67 16.93 16.84
CA LEU A 13 -25.01 15.64 16.63
C LEU A 13 -26.03 14.67 16.00
N GLY A 14 -25.56 13.81 15.08
CA GLY A 14 -26.33 12.70 14.49
C GLY A 14 -26.26 12.76 12.96
N ILE A 15 -26.04 11.69 12.19
CA ILE A 15 -26.12 10.24 12.30
C ILE A 15 -25.17 9.74 11.17
N VAL A 16 -24.44 8.63 11.29
CA VAL A 16 -24.76 7.35 10.61
C VAL A 16 -24.07 6.20 11.35
N LEU A 17 -24.88 5.29 11.90
CA LEU A 17 -24.53 3.89 12.14
C LEU A 17 -24.74 3.10 10.83
N ALA A 18 -23.81 2.23 10.48
CA ALA A 18 -24.10 0.97 9.79
C ALA A 18 -22.97 -0.01 10.12
N GLY A 19 -23.34 -1.20 10.61
CA GLY A 19 -22.44 -2.17 11.21
C GLY A 19 -21.57 -2.92 10.20
N CYS A 20 -20.45 -3.42 10.70
CA CYS A 20 -19.68 -4.47 10.06
C CYS A 20 -19.62 -5.67 11.00
N THR A 21 -20.49 -6.66 10.75
CA THR A 21 -20.27 -8.06 11.10
C THR A 21 -20.03 -8.80 9.79
N MET A 22 -18.83 -9.33 9.56
CA MET A 22 -18.61 -10.45 8.65
C MET A 22 -17.49 -11.31 9.24
N ASP A 23 -17.94 -12.31 9.98
CA ASP A 23 -17.26 -13.56 10.25
C ASP A 23 -17.27 -14.41 8.97
N SER A 24 -16.15 -15.02 8.61
CA SER A 24 -16.12 -16.26 7.82
C SER A 24 -14.72 -16.85 7.83
N THR A 25 -14.55 -17.80 8.74
CA THR A 25 -13.60 -18.90 8.66
C THR A 25 -13.88 -19.77 7.41
N PRO A 26 -12.87 -20.33 6.72
CA PRO A 26 -13.09 -21.43 5.79
C PRO A 26 -12.77 -22.77 6.47
N SER A 27 -13.75 -23.68 6.48
CA SER A 27 -13.60 -25.08 6.90
C SER A 27 -13.98 -26.04 5.77
N GLY A 28 -13.15 -27.09 5.60
CA GLY A 28 -13.41 -28.36 4.90
C GLY A 28 -13.46 -28.34 3.37
N SER A 29 -13.26 -29.43 2.62
CA SER A 29 -12.56 -30.72 2.77
C SER A 29 -12.83 -31.48 1.45
N ALA A 30 -11.82 -32.19 0.95
CA ALA A 30 -11.81 -33.35 0.03
C ALA A 30 -12.98 -33.60 -0.95
N ASP A 31 -12.65 -33.86 -2.23
CA ASP A 31 -13.09 -35.12 -2.84
C ASP A 31 -12.10 -35.62 -3.92
N SER A 32 -12.00 -36.94 -3.99
CA SER A 32 -11.16 -37.78 -4.85
C SER A 32 -12.08 -38.66 -5.67
N SER A 33 -11.92 -38.75 -6.99
CA SER A 33 -12.39 -39.94 -7.70
C SER A 33 -11.63 -40.23 -9.00
N VAL A 34 -11.36 -41.52 -9.12
CA VAL A 34 -10.68 -42.29 -10.16
C VAL A 34 -11.70 -42.74 -11.20
N VAL A 35 -11.33 -42.80 -12.48
CA VAL A 35 -11.83 -43.78 -13.50
C VAL A 35 -10.81 -43.80 -14.66
N GLU A 36 -10.02 -44.86 -14.80
CA GLU A 36 -10.22 -46.11 -15.57
C GLU A 36 -10.00 -46.01 -17.10
N ALA A 37 -9.23 -46.98 -17.60
CA ALA A 37 -8.64 -47.09 -18.91
C ALA A 37 -9.56 -47.78 -19.93
N VAL A 38 -9.42 -47.46 -21.23
CA VAL A 38 -9.78 -48.37 -22.33
C VAL A 38 -8.76 -48.27 -23.46
N ASP A 39 -8.22 -49.44 -23.80
CA ASP A 39 -7.37 -49.79 -24.94
C ASP A 39 -8.23 -50.01 -26.21
N THR A 40 -7.76 -49.60 -27.40
CA THR A 40 -7.98 -50.36 -28.66
C THR A 40 -7.12 -49.86 -29.83
N THR A 41 -6.13 -50.69 -30.18
CA THR A 41 -5.71 -51.20 -31.51
C THR A 41 -5.70 -50.31 -32.79
N VAL A 42 -4.57 -50.47 -33.49
CA VAL A 42 -3.97 -49.80 -34.66
C VAL A 42 -4.61 -50.11 -36.02
N ALA A 43 -4.63 -49.12 -36.94
CA ALA A 43 -4.43 -49.34 -38.39
C ALA A 43 -3.85 -48.10 -39.13
N GLU A 44 -2.63 -48.29 -39.65
CA GLU A 44 -1.95 -47.77 -40.86
C GLU A 44 -1.90 -46.30 -41.33
N THR A 45 -0.63 -45.86 -41.45
CA THR A 45 0.00 -44.98 -42.49
C THR A 45 -0.44 -43.51 -42.55
N THR A 46 0.42 -42.53 -42.28
CA THR A 46 1.49 -42.01 -43.16
C THR A 46 2.12 -40.77 -42.49
N ASP A 47 3.39 -40.50 -42.81
CA ASP A 47 4.15 -39.25 -42.64
C ASP A 47 3.52 -38.09 -41.85
N THR A 48 4.19 -37.64 -40.77
CA THR A 48 4.84 -36.31 -40.67
C THR A 48 5.21 -35.96 -39.22
N VAL A 49 6.34 -35.25 -39.11
CA VAL A 49 6.94 -34.51 -37.98
C VAL A 49 6.12 -34.43 -36.67
N VAL A 50 6.73 -34.93 -35.60
CA VAL A 50 6.26 -34.77 -34.21
C VAL A 50 6.38 -33.30 -33.79
N GLU A 51 5.28 -32.54 -33.89
CA GLU A 51 5.07 -31.37 -33.04
C GLU A 51 4.34 -31.83 -31.78
N THR A 52 5.10 -32.07 -30.72
CA THR A 52 4.53 -32.28 -29.38
C THR A 52 3.93 -30.96 -28.90
N THR A 53 2.62 -30.79 -29.10
CA THR A 53 1.84 -29.73 -28.45
C THR A 53 1.85 -29.97 -26.95
N ILE A 54 2.71 -29.24 -26.23
CA ILE A 54 2.59 -29.10 -24.79
C ILE A 54 1.37 -28.22 -24.54
N GLU A 55 0.26 -28.83 -24.15
CA GLU A 55 -0.86 -28.10 -23.55
C GLU A 55 -0.35 -27.45 -22.26
N THR A 56 0.07 -26.20 -22.39
CA THR A 56 0.42 -25.37 -21.26
C THR A 56 -0.89 -25.01 -20.61
N THR A 57 -1.29 -25.77 -19.60
CA THR A 57 -2.33 -25.38 -18.66
C THR A 57 -1.86 -24.10 -17.98
N THR A 58 -2.18 -22.96 -18.58
CA THR A 58 -2.09 -21.66 -17.91
C THR A 58 -3.15 -21.68 -16.83
N THR A 59 -2.74 -22.07 -15.62
CA THR A 59 -3.48 -21.71 -14.42
C THR A 59 -3.51 -20.19 -14.37
N SER A 60 -4.59 -19.61 -14.86
CA SER A 60 -4.92 -18.21 -14.62
C SER A 60 -5.14 -18.06 -13.12
N THR A 61 -4.05 -17.80 -12.39
CA THR A 61 -4.16 -17.17 -11.08
C THR A 61 -4.76 -15.80 -11.35
N THR A 62 -6.04 -15.64 -11.02
CA THR A 62 -6.67 -14.33 -10.94
C THR A 62 -5.98 -13.60 -9.79
N THR A 63 -4.84 -12.96 -10.07
CA THR A 63 -4.29 -11.93 -9.21
C THR A 63 -5.35 -10.85 -9.15
N THR A 64 -6.10 -10.83 -8.04
CA THR A 64 -6.89 -9.67 -7.65
C THR A 64 -5.89 -8.52 -7.54
N VAL A 65 -5.77 -7.71 -8.58
CA VAL A 65 -5.09 -6.42 -8.49
C VAL A 65 -5.77 -5.72 -7.31
N PRO A 66 -5.06 -5.40 -6.22
CA PRO A 66 -5.69 -4.77 -5.08
C PRO A 66 -6.28 -3.46 -5.59
N LYS A 67 -7.61 -3.44 -5.70
CA LYS A 67 -8.34 -2.27 -6.13
C LYS A 67 -8.00 -1.18 -5.13
N VAL A 68 -7.47 -0.06 -5.62
CA VAL A 68 -7.19 1.11 -4.78
C VAL A 68 -8.44 1.40 -3.94
N ASP A 69 -8.32 1.28 -2.61
CA ASP A 69 -9.41 1.63 -1.72
C ASP A 69 -9.51 3.16 -1.64
N PHE A 70 -10.25 3.72 -2.60
CA PHE A 70 -10.52 5.14 -2.65
C PHE A 70 -11.36 5.65 -1.48
N THR A 71 -12.06 4.77 -0.75
CA THR A 71 -12.91 5.18 0.38
C THR A 71 -12.06 5.73 1.50
N CYS A 72 -11.00 5.01 1.87
CA CYS A 72 -10.09 5.45 2.92
C CYS A 72 -9.35 6.73 2.51
N VAL A 73 -8.92 6.83 1.24
CA VAL A 73 -8.21 7.99 0.70
C VAL A 73 -9.11 9.23 0.68
N THR A 74 -10.36 9.10 0.23
CA THR A 74 -11.29 10.23 0.12
C THR A 74 -11.74 10.74 1.50
N LEU A 75 -11.80 9.86 2.50
CA LEU A 75 -12.17 10.20 3.86
C LEU A 75 -10.97 10.53 4.76
N LEU A 76 -9.74 10.50 4.22
CA LEU A 76 -8.48 10.69 4.96
C LEU A 76 -8.35 9.76 6.18
N LYS A 77 -8.87 8.53 6.08
CA LYS A 77 -8.95 7.53 7.15
C LYS A 77 -8.42 6.19 6.68
N CYS A 78 -7.19 6.16 6.18
CA CYS A 78 -6.51 4.91 5.83
C CYS A 78 -5.79 4.27 7.03
N GLN A 79 -6.10 4.69 8.25
CA GLN A 79 -5.55 4.08 9.45
C GLN A 79 -5.88 2.58 9.48
N PHE A 80 -4.88 1.75 9.75
CA PHE A 80 -5.01 0.28 9.80
C PHE A 80 -5.45 -0.41 8.49
N ALA A 81 -5.53 0.32 7.38
CA ALA A 81 -5.98 -0.25 6.11
C ALA A 81 -4.92 -1.19 5.52
N ASN A 82 -5.38 -2.28 4.89
CA ASN A 82 -4.52 -3.10 4.04
C ASN A 82 -4.54 -2.53 2.62
N LEU A 83 -3.41 -1.94 2.24
CA LEU A 83 -3.17 -1.28 0.97
C LEU A 83 -1.90 -1.83 0.31
N ALA A 84 -1.54 -3.07 0.64
CA ALA A 84 -0.36 -3.73 0.10
C ALA A 84 -0.47 -3.88 -1.42
N GLY A 85 0.61 -3.54 -2.13
CA GLY A 85 0.70 -3.61 -3.59
C GLY A 85 -0.18 -2.62 -4.35
N VAL A 86 -0.88 -1.71 -3.66
CA VAL A 86 -1.76 -0.74 -4.30
C VAL A 86 -0.93 0.32 -5.04
N ASP A 87 -1.40 0.72 -6.22
CA ASP A 87 -0.81 1.82 -6.99
C ASP A 87 -1.45 3.17 -6.61
N PHE A 88 -0.68 4.00 -5.92
CA PHE A 88 -0.97 5.38 -5.58
C PHE A 88 -0.12 6.38 -6.38
N SER A 89 0.54 5.94 -7.44
CA SER A 89 1.41 6.79 -8.25
C SER A 89 0.67 8.03 -8.73
N LEU A 90 1.36 9.19 -8.68
CA LEU A 90 0.83 10.49 -9.10
C LEU A 90 -0.37 11.03 -8.30
N LEU A 91 -0.87 10.31 -7.29
CA LEU A 91 -2.03 10.75 -6.52
C LEU A 91 -1.68 11.90 -5.57
N LYS A 92 -2.69 12.74 -5.31
CA LYS A 92 -2.65 13.78 -4.28
C LYS A 92 -3.19 13.19 -2.98
N LEU A 93 -2.27 12.86 -2.07
CA LEU A 93 -2.55 12.23 -0.79
C LEU A 93 -2.21 13.15 0.38
N GLU A 94 -2.08 14.46 0.14
CA GLU A 94 -1.75 15.44 1.18
C GLU A 94 -2.65 15.29 2.41
N PHE A 95 -2.06 15.38 3.59
CA PHE A 95 -2.78 15.28 4.88
C PHE A 95 -3.48 13.94 5.15
N THR A 96 -3.28 12.92 4.32
CA THR A 96 -3.86 11.60 4.55
C THR A 96 -3.21 10.93 5.75
N ASP A 97 -4.04 10.31 6.59
CA ASP A 97 -3.61 9.49 7.70
C ASP A 97 -3.55 8.01 7.29
N PHE A 98 -2.33 7.51 7.14
CA PHE A 98 -1.96 6.12 6.88
C PHE A 98 -1.37 5.45 8.13
N SER A 99 -1.59 5.99 9.33
CA SER A 99 -1.02 5.44 10.56
C SER A 99 -1.37 3.96 10.70
N VAL A 100 -0.36 3.14 10.95
CA VAL A 100 -0.51 1.67 11.13
C VAL A 100 -1.08 0.95 9.88
N ALA A 101 -1.17 1.61 8.72
CA ALA A 101 -1.57 0.96 7.48
C ALA A 101 -0.49 0.00 6.96
N ASP A 102 -0.91 -0.99 6.18
CA ASP A 102 -0.01 -1.82 5.40
C ASP A 102 0.09 -1.30 3.96
N LEU A 103 1.24 -0.74 3.60
CA LEU A 103 1.59 -0.29 2.25
C LEU A 103 2.73 -1.15 1.67
N THR A 104 2.87 -2.40 2.12
CA THR A 104 3.92 -3.30 1.63
C THR A 104 3.85 -3.42 0.11
N GLY A 105 4.95 -3.11 -0.58
CA GLY A 105 5.02 -3.17 -2.04
C GLY A 105 4.14 -2.16 -2.79
N ALA A 106 3.53 -1.18 -2.10
CA ALA A 106 2.72 -0.16 -2.75
C ALA A 106 3.57 0.73 -3.68
N SER A 107 2.98 1.16 -4.79
CA SER A 107 3.61 2.15 -5.67
C SER A 107 3.16 3.54 -5.28
N LEU A 108 4.08 4.41 -4.90
CA LEU A 108 3.87 5.80 -4.50
C LEU A 108 4.70 6.72 -5.40
N VAL A 109 5.00 6.27 -6.62
CA VAL A 109 5.88 6.96 -7.56
C VAL A 109 5.32 8.34 -7.85
N ARG A 110 6.10 9.37 -7.54
CA ARG A 110 5.74 10.79 -7.72
C ARG A 110 4.41 11.17 -7.06
N ALA A 111 3.95 10.41 -6.07
CA ALA A 111 2.79 10.75 -5.27
C ALA A 111 3.08 12.00 -4.41
N ASN A 112 2.04 12.79 -4.15
CA ASN A 112 2.15 13.93 -3.25
C ASN A 112 1.66 13.53 -1.86
N LEU A 113 2.61 13.23 -0.98
CA LEU A 113 2.44 12.81 0.41
C LEU A 113 2.80 13.95 1.39
N LYS A 114 2.62 15.20 0.97
CA LYS A 114 2.93 16.35 1.82
C LYS A 114 2.09 16.28 3.09
N GLN A 115 2.75 16.45 4.25
CA GLN A 115 2.10 16.47 5.57
C GLN A 115 1.24 15.23 5.88
N THR A 116 1.51 14.08 5.25
CA THR A 116 0.83 12.82 5.59
C THR A 116 1.28 12.28 6.93
N VAL A 117 0.41 11.52 7.58
CA VAL A 117 0.74 10.77 8.78
C VAL A 117 1.03 9.32 8.39
N LEU A 118 2.28 8.89 8.53
CA LEU A 118 2.80 7.55 8.22
C LEU A 118 3.36 6.88 9.49
N ILE A 119 2.78 7.19 10.65
CA ILE A 119 3.26 6.70 11.93
C ILE A 119 3.04 5.19 12.00
N ARG A 120 4.12 4.43 12.23
CA ARG A 120 4.11 2.96 12.30
C ARG A 120 3.53 2.28 11.06
N THR A 121 3.52 2.97 9.92
CA THR A 121 3.08 2.39 8.64
C THR A 121 4.11 1.40 8.13
N ASN A 122 3.65 0.29 7.56
CA ASN A 122 4.54 -0.66 6.90
C ASN A 122 4.72 -0.25 5.43
N LEU A 123 5.92 0.23 5.08
CA LEU A 123 6.32 0.62 3.71
C LEU A 123 7.31 -0.39 3.12
N THR A 124 7.39 -1.61 3.66
CA THR A 124 8.36 -2.62 3.21
C THR A 124 8.24 -2.82 1.68
N ASN A 125 9.35 -2.71 0.95
CA ASN A 125 9.43 -2.80 -0.51
C ASN A 125 8.54 -1.81 -1.29
N ALA A 126 8.02 -0.74 -0.68
CA ALA A 126 7.24 0.28 -1.38
C ALA A 126 8.13 1.13 -2.31
N ASP A 127 7.58 1.56 -3.44
CA ASP A 127 8.29 2.46 -4.37
C ASP A 127 7.86 3.91 -4.16
N LEU A 128 8.71 4.71 -3.50
CA LEU A 128 8.52 6.14 -3.25
C LEU A 128 9.33 7.01 -4.22
N THR A 129 9.72 6.47 -5.38
CA THR A 129 10.57 7.19 -6.33
C THR A 129 9.95 8.54 -6.72
N GLY A 130 10.67 9.63 -6.45
CA GLY A 130 10.20 10.99 -6.75
C GLY A 130 9.01 11.47 -5.92
N ALA A 131 8.59 10.74 -4.88
CA ALA A 131 7.47 11.14 -4.03
C ALA A 131 7.79 12.41 -3.22
N ASN A 132 6.78 13.26 -2.99
CA ASN A 132 6.92 14.43 -2.13
C ASN A 132 6.43 14.10 -0.71
N LEU A 133 7.35 13.88 0.22
CA LEU A 133 7.07 13.60 1.64
C LEU A 133 7.32 14.84 2.52
N SER A 134 7.28 16.05 1.95
CA SER A 134 7.59 17.26 2.72
C SER A 134 6.68 17.40 3.94
N GLY A 135 7.26 17.49 5.13
CA GLY A 135 6.52 17.57 6.40
C GLY A 135 5.75 16.30 6.80
N ALA A 136 5.95 15.17 6.11
CA ALA A 136 5.33 13.91 6.48
C ALA A 136 5.89 13.37 7.80
N ASN A 137 5.09 12.64 8.56
CA ASN A 137 5.53 11.99 9.80
C ASN A 137 5.67 10.48 9.61
N LEU A 138 6.90 9.99 9.48
CA LEU A 138 7.26 8.58 9.33
C LEU A 138 7.70 7.94 10.66
N THR A 139 7.28 8.47 11.82
CA THR A 139 7.74 7.96 13.12
C THR A 139 7.43 6.48 13.29
N GLY A 140 8.46 5.66 13.45
CA GLY A 140 8.38 4.22 13.63
C GLY A 140 7.90 3.46 12.39
N ALA A 141 7.90 4.08 11.20
CA ALA A 141 7.57 3.39 9.97
C ALA A 141 8.60 2.30 9.64
N VAL A 142 8.14 1.19 9.06
CA VAL A 142 9.01 0.12 8.57
C VAL A 142 9.32 0.40 7.10
N ILE A 143 10.59 0.64 6.77
CA ILE A 143 11.03 1.08 5.43
C ILE A 143 11.99 0.10 4.75
N ALA A 144 12.05 -1.16 5.21
CA ALA A 144 12.96 -2.15 4.66
C ALA A 144 12.69 -2.39 3.16
N GLY A 145 13.71 -2.22 2.32
CA GLY A 145 13.61 -2.33 0.87
C GLY A 145 12.83 -1.22 0.16
N ALA A 146 12.30 -0.23 0.89
CA ALA A 146 11.56 0.87 0.29
C ALA A 146 12.48 1.77 -0.53
N ASN A 147 12.04 2.20 -1.71
CA ASN A 147 12.84 3.02 -2.63
C ASN A 147 12.51 4.51 -2.50
N PHE A 148 13.44 5.29 -1.94
CA PHE A 148 13.33 6.74 -1.76
C PHE A 148 14.12 7.54 -2.80
N THR A 149 14.53 6.92 -3.91
CA THR A 149 15.29 7.60 -4.97
C THR A 149 14.54 8.86 -5.42
N ASN A 150 15.22 10.01 -5.37
CA ASN A 150 14.64 11.33 -5.72
C ASN A 150 13.42 11.76 -4.89
N ALA A 151 13.09 11.09 -3.78
CA ALA A 151 12.02 11.53 -2.89
C ALA A 151 12.41 12.82 -2.14
N THR A 152 11.44 13.69 -1.88
CA THR A 152 11.65 14.92 -1.09
C THR A 152 11.32 14.67 0.38
N LEU A 153 12.30 14.80 1.28
CA LEU A 153 12.14 14.61 2.74
C LEU A 153 12.19 15.92 3.53
N THR A 154 12.05 17.08 2.89
CA THR A 154 12.14 18.38 3.54
C THR A 154 11.16 18.49 4.71
N ASN A 155 11.67 18.75 5.91
CA ASN A 155 10.92 18.82 7.16
C ASN A 155 10.18 17.52 7.55
N ALA A 156 10.46 16.37 6.92
CA ALA A 156 9.82 15.11 7.29
C ALA A 156 10.35 14.59 8.64
N VAL A 157 9.48 14.06 9.49
CA VAL A 157 9.87 13.43 10.77
C VAL A 157 10.23 11.97 10.48
N ILE A 158 11.50 11.61 10.62
CA ILE A 158 12.04 10.27 10.31
C ILE A 158 12.53 9.53 11.55
N CYS A 159 11.73 9.60 12.60
CA CYS A 159 12.03 9.05 13.91
C CYS A 159 11.89 7.54 13.98
N GLY A 160 12.87 6.84 14.54
CA GLY A 160 12.76 5.39 14.75
C GLY A 160 12.71 4.56 13.46
N ILE A 161 13.10 5.14 12.33
CA ILE A 161 13.30 4.41 11.08
C ILE A 161 14.79 4.03 10.96
N ASP A 162 15.08 2.91 10.28
CA ASP A 162 16.43 2.56 9.90
C ASP A 162 16.67 2.87 8.41
N PRO A 163 17.28 4.01 8.07
CA PRO A 163 17.50 4.39 6.69
C PRO A 163 18.53 3.51 5.96
N THR A 164 19.29 2.67 6.67
CA THR A 164 20.21 1.71 6.04
C THR A 164 19.47 0.56 5.35
N THR A 165 18.23 0.32 5.76
CA THR A 165 17.37 -0.73 5.17
C THR A 165 16.64 -0.26 3.92
N ALA A 166 16.62 1.04 3.64
CA ALA A 166 15.96 1.62 2.47
C ALA A 166 16.94 1.84 1.32
N VAL A 167 16.38 1.87 0.11
CA VAL A 167 17.13 2.09 -1.13
C VAL A 167 17.06 3.57 -1.52
N GLY A 168 18.18 4.13 -1.97
CA GLY A 168 18.20 5.46 -2.60
C GLY A 168 18.05 6.65 -1.66
N ILE A 169 18.12 6.45 -0.34
CA ILE A 169 18.24 7.56 0.62
C ILE A 169 19.66 8.12 0.58
N THR A 170 19.78 9.44 0.39
CA THR A 170 21.03 10.19 0.36
C THR A 170 21.23 11.00 1.64
N ASP A 171 22.48 11.34 1.95
CA ASP A 171 22.82 12.23 3.08
C ASP A 171 22.13 13.59 2.98
N LYS A 172 21.95 14.10 1.76
CA LYS A 172 21.22 15.34 1.50
C LYS A 172 19.76 15.22 1.95
N GLN A 173 19.06 14.16 1.56
CA GLN A 173 17.67 13.93 1.99
C GLN A 173 17.57 13.80 3.52
N LEU A 174 18.55 13.16 4.17
CA LEU A 174 18.63 13.06 5.62
C LEU A 174 19.00 14.36 6.33
N ALA A 175 19.65 15.31 5.65
CA ALA A 175 19.97 16.63 6.20
C ALA A 175 18.76 17.59 6.16
N GLU A 176 17.83 17.36 5.22
CA GLU A 176 16.61 18.16 5.06
C GLU A 176 15.45 17.70 5.96
N ALA A 177 15.55 16.51 6.56
CA ALA A 177 14.53 15.94 7.44
C ALA A 177 14.60 16.51 8.87
N GLN A 178 13.47 16.49 9.58
CA GLN A 178 13.37 16.87 10.99
C GLN A 178 13.98 15.79 11.88
N MET A 179 15.22 16.01 12.30
CA MET A 179 15.94 15.21 13.27
C MET A 179 16.98 16.05 14.02
N PHE A 180 17.08 15.90 15.34
CA PHE A 180 18.17 16.47 16.11
C PHE A 180 19.42 15.59 15.95
N ARG A 181 20.58 16.22 15.75
CA ARG A 181 21.87 15.52 15.65
C ARG A 181 22.73 15.95 16.83
N ASP A 182 23.09 15.02 17.70
CA ASP A 182 24.09 15.25 18.76
C ASP A 182 25.11 14.10 18.78
N LYS A 183 26.41 14.43 18.72
CA LYS A 183 27.55 13.48 18.75
C LYS A 183 27.43 12.28 17.79
N GLY A 184 26.87 12.49 16.59
CA GLY A 184 26.66 11.43 15.60
C GLY A 184 25.41 10.57 15.83
N ASN A 185 24.71 10.78 16.94
CA ASN A 185 23.42 10.17 17.22
C ASN A 185 22.29 11.03 16.64
N ARG A 186 21.23 10.33 16.22
CA ARG A 186 20.01 10.92 15.67
C ARG A 186 18.91 10.86 16.73
N TYR A 187 18.37 12.02 17.08
CA TYR A 187 17.32 12.18 18.07
C TYR A 187 16.06 12.77 17.43
N CYS A 188 14.93 12.42 18.00
CA CYS A 188 13.64 12.95 17.59
C CYS A 188 13.40 14.35 18.13
N PRO A 189 12.78 15.24 17.34
CA PRO A 189 12.30 16.52 17.82
C PRO A 189 11.23 16.41 18.91
#